data_AF-A0A534TFY5-F1
#
_entry.id   AF-A0A534TFY5-F1
#
_cell.length_a   1.000
_cell.length_b   1.000
_cell.length_c   1.000
_cell.angle_alpha   90.00
_cell.angle_beta   90.00
_cell.angle_gamma   90.00
#
_symmetry.space_group_name_H-M   'P 1'
#
loop_
_entity.id
_entity.type
_entity.pdbx_description
1 polymer ?
#
loop_
_entity_poly.entity_id
_entity_poly.type
_entity_poly.pdbx_seq_one_letter_code
_entity_poly.pdbx_strand_id
1 'polypeptide(L)' 'MSPAAGKLLVVLGLAIAAVGLLFWLAPGTLRWMGRLPGDVRGEHFVFPIVTCLVASLVLTILVNLAARLFR' A
#
# COMPACT_ATOMS: atom_id res chain seq x y z
N MET A 1 -17.37 -15.68 20.29
CA MET A 1 -16.19 -15.05 19.65
C MET A 1 -16.42 -13.55 19.65
N SER A 2 -15.45 -12.74 20.08
CA SER A 2 -15.67 -11.30 20.20
C SER A 2 -15.83 -10.66 18.81
N PRO A 3 -16.77 -9.73 18.61
CA PRO A 3 -16.91 -8.99 17.34
C PRO A 3 -15.59 -8.32 16.91
N ALA A 4 -14.75 -7.96 17.89
CA ALA A 4 -13.41 -7.42 17.67
C ALA A 4 -12.49 -8.38 16.89
N ALA A 5 -12.52 -9.69 17.17
CA ALA A 5 -11.70 -10.67 16.46
C ALA A 5 -12.12 -10.78 14.99
N GLY A 6 -13.42 -10.75 14.69
CA GLY A 6 -13.94 -10.75 13.32
C GLY A 6 -13.55 -9.48 12.55
N LYS A 7 -13.67 -8.31 13.18
CA LYS A 7 -13.24 -7.02 12.59
C LYS A 7 -11.74 -7.02 12.27
N LEU A 8 -10.91 -7.57 13.16
CA LEU A 8 -9.47 -7.66 12.97
C LEU A 8 -9.11 -8.57 11.78
N LEU A 9 -9.77 -9.71 11.64
CA LEU A 9 -9.60 -10.61 10.49
C LEU A 9 -9.95 -9.94 9.15
N VAL A 10 -11.02 -9.14 9.12
CA VAL A 10 -11.41 -8.39 7.90
C VAL A 10 -10.35 -7.36 7.52
N VAL A 11 -9.86 -6.58 8.48
CA VAL A 11 -8.80 -5.58 8.23
C VAL A 11 -7.52 -6.26 7.74
N LEU A 12 -7.13 -7.38 8.37
CA LEU A 12 -5.94 -8.13 7.98
C LEU A 12 -6.07 -8.71 6.57
N GLY A 13 -7.23 -9.29 6.24
CA GLY A 13 -7.52 -9.79 4.90
C GLY A 13 -7.45 -8.71 3.83
N LEU A 14 -7.97 -7.51 4.11
CA LEU A 14 -7.90 -6.38 3.19
C LEU A 14 -6.47 -5.84 3.04
N ALA A 15 -5.68 -5.82 4.11
CA ALA A 15 -4.26 -5.45 4.03
C ALA A 15 -3.47 -6.44 3.16
N ILE A 16 -3.67 -7.74 3.36
CA ILE A 16 -3.03 -8.79 2.54
C ILE A 16 -3.48 -8.69 1.08
N ALA A 17 -4.77 -8.49 0.82
CA ALA A 17 -5.29 -8.31 -0.54
C ALA A 17 -4.71 -7.07 -1.23
N ALA A 18 -4.56 -5.95 -0.51
CA ALA A 18 -3.93 -4.74 -1.04
C ALA A 18 -2.46 -4.98 -1.41
N VAL A 19 -1.71 -5.69 -0.56
CA VAL A 19 -0.33 -6.10 -0.85
C VAL A 19 -0.30 -7.04 -2.06
N GLY A 20 -1.14 -8.07 -2.09
CA GLY A 20 -1.23 -9.00 -3.21
C GLY A 20 -1.59 -8.31 -4.53
N LEU A 21 -2.50 -7.34 -4.50
CA LEU A 21 -2.88 -6.53 -5.66
C LEU A 21 -1.72 -5.66 -6.15
N LEU A 22 -0.94 -5.07 -5.24
CA LEU A 22 0.30 -4.35 -5.56
C LEU A 22 1.32 -5.25 -6.28
N PHE A 23 1.50 -6.49 -5.80
CA PHE A 23 2.39 -7.46 -6.45
C PHE A 23 1.83 -7.97 -7.79
N TRP A 24 0.51 -8.15 -7.90
CA TRP A 24 -0.14 -8.66 -9.10
C TRP A 24 -0.13 -7.65 -10.25
N LEU A 25 -0.48 -6.39 -9.96
CA LEU A 25 -0.50 -5.31 -10.96
C LEU A 25 0.89 -4.85 -11.38
N ALA A 26 1.94 -5.31 -10.70
CA ALA A 26 3.30 -4.97 -11.03
C ALA A 26 4.18 -6.21 -11.27
N PRO A 27 4.01 -6.91 -12.41
CA PRO A 27 4.89 -8.01 -12.78
C PRO A 27 6.33 -7.46 -12.93
N GLY A 28 7.20 -7.76 -11.96
CA GLY A 28 8.59 -7.29 -11.94
C GLY A 28 8.90 -6.12 -10.99
N THR A 29 7.98 -5.69 -10.12
CA THR A 29 8.06 -4.49 -9.25
C THR A 29 9.39 -4.25 -8.52
N LEU A 30 10.09 -5.31 -8.08
CA LEU A 30 11.39 -5.14 -7.41
C LEU A 30 12.50 -4.62 -8.34
N ARG A 31 12.36 -4.72 -9.67
CA ARG A 31 13.30 -4.13 -10.63
C ARG A 31 12.99 -2.65 -10.96
N TRP A 32 11.83 -2.15 -10.52
CA TRP A 32 11.26 -0.85 -10.89
C TRP A 32 11.01 0.07 -9.68
N MET A 33 11.35 -0.36 -8.47
CA MET A 33 11.25 0.46 -7.26
C MET A 33 12.09 1.74 -7.44
N GLY A 34 11.42 2.87 -7.69
CA GLY A 34 12.02 4.17 -8.07
C GLY A 34 12.18 4.44 -9.56
N ARG A 35 11.56 3.65 -10.44
CA ARG A 35 11.55 3.79 -11.92
C ARG A 35 10.16 4.13 -12.48
N LEU A 36 9.20 4.56 -11.67
CA LEU A 36 7.89 4.96 -12.21
C LEU A 36 8.02 6.26 -13.01
N PRO A 37 7.26 6.43 -14.12
CA PRO A 37 7.16 7.71 -14.79
C PRO A 37 6.64 8.76 -13.81
N GLY A 38 7.46 9.78 -13.53
CA GLY A 38 7.19 10.79 -12.49
C GLY A 38 8.08 10.68 -11.24
N ASP A 39 8.84 9.61 -11.06
CA ASP A 39 9.90 9.57 -10.05
C ASP A 39 11.03 10.52 -10.46
N VAL A 40 11.47 11.36 -9.52
CA VAL A 40 12.53 12.35 -9.78
C VAL A 40 13.84 11.60 -9.92
N ARG A 41 14.39 11.61 -11.13
CA ARG A 41 15.67 10.99 -11.49
C ARG A 41 16.65 12.08 -11.88
N GLY A 42 17.54 12.44 -10.96
CA GLY A 42 18.74 13.22 -11.24
C GLY A 42 19.94 12.29 -11.48
N GLU A 43 21.02 12.86 -12.01
CA GLU A 43 22.25 12.11 -12.33
C GLU A 43 22.91 11.46 -11.10
N HIS A 44 22.69 12.03 -9.91
CA HIS A 44 23.25 11.54 -8.65
C HIS A 44 22.20 11.11 -7.61
N PHE A 45 20.90 11.29 -7.89
CA PHE A 45 19.83 11.05 -6.91
C PHE A 45 18.53 10.58 -7.56
N VAL A 46 17.91 9.55 -6.98
CA VAL A 46 16.59 9.04 -7.40
C VAL A 46 15.64 9.11 -6.22
N PHE A 47 14.56 9.87 -6.37
CA PHE A 47 13.51 9.97 -5.36
C PHE A 47 12.17 9.45 -5.88
N PRO A 48 11.64 8.37 -5.29
CA PRO A 48 10.48 7.67 -5.80
C PRO A 48 9.15 8.33 -5.36
N ILE A 49 8.91 9.58 -5.74
CA ILE A 49 7.76 10.39 -5.27
C ILE A 49 6.43 9.66 -5.51
N VAL A 50 6.26 9.10 -6.70
CA VAL A 50 5.00 8.43 -7.08
C VAL A 50 4.80 7.19 -6.23
N THR A 51 5.87 6.46 -5.95
CA THR A 51 5.83 5.29 -5.05
C THR A 51 5.42 5.69 -3.64
N CYS A 52 6.01 6.76 -3.09
CA CYS A 52 5.68 7.27 -1.76
C CYS A 52 4.23 7.74 -1.66
N LEU A 53 3.72 8.40 -2.70
CA LEU A 53 2.31 8.84 -2.76
C LEU A 53 1.34 7.66 -2.78
N VAL A 54 1.60 6.65 -3.62
CA VAL A 54 0.76 5.44 -3.69
C VAL A 54 0.77 4.70 -2.35
N ALA A 55 1.96 4.51 -1.75
CA ALA A 55 2.09 3.89 -0.44
C ALA A 55 1.31 4.66 0.64
N SER A 56 1.43 6.00 0.67
CA SER A 56 0.70 6.86 1.60
C SER A 56 -0.81 6.77 1.43
N LEU A 57 -1.30 6.77 0.19
CA LEU A 57 -2.72 6.64 -0.12
C LEU A 57 -3.27 5.29 0.36
N VAL A 58 -2.58 4.18 0.07
CA VAL A 58 -2.96 2.84 0.53
C VAL A 58 -3.00 2.79 2.05
N LEU A 59 -1.97 3.29 2.71
CA LEU A 59 -1.90 3.32 4.18
C LEU A 59 -3.04 4.14 4.78
N THR A 60 -3.36 5.28 4.16
CA THR A 60 -4.46 6.16 4.58
C THR A 60 -5.82 5.47 4.47
N ILE A 61 -6.06 4.73 3.39
CA ILE A 61 -7.28 3.95 3.19
C ILE A 61 -7.38 2.84 4.24
N LEU A 62 -6.30 2.08 4.48
CA LEU A 62 -6.28 1.00 5.46
C LEU A 62 -6.52 1.51 6.89
N VAL A 63 -5.85 2.60 7.28
CA VAL A 63 -6.02 3.20 8.61
C VAL A 63 -7.43 3.75 8.78
N ASN A 64 -7.99 4.43 7.79
CA ASN A 64 -9.37 4.91 7.86
C ASN A 64 -10.38 3.78 7.94
N LEU A 65 -10.16 2.70 7.18
CA LEU A 65 -11.05 1.56 7.19
C LEU A 65 -11.00 0.83 8.54
N ALA A 66 -9.80 0.62 9.09
CA ALA A 66 -9.64 0.11 10.44
C ALA A 66 -10.34 1.02 11.46
N ALA A 67 -10.09 2.33 11.43
CA ALA A 67 -10.70 3.29 12.36
C ALA A 67 -12.24 3.30 12.26
N ARG A 68 -12.82 3.16 11.06
CA ARG A 68 -14.27 3.04 10.87
C ARG A 68 -14.81 1.71 11.37
N LEU A 69 -14.05 0.63 11.22
CA LEU A 69 -14.47 -0.70 11.65
C LEU A 69 -14.36 -0.88 13.17
N PHE A 70 -13.41 -0.21 13.83
CA PHE A 70 -13.20 -0.26 15.29
C PHE A 70 -14.02 0.77 16.07
N ARG A 71 -14.66 1.74 15.39
CA ARG A 71 -15.80 2.49 15.95
C ARG A 71 -17.04 1.59 16.03
#